data_AF-E6U0K7-F1
#
_entry.id   AF-E6U0K7-F1
#
_cell.length_a   1.000
_cell.length_b   1.000
_cell.length_c   1.000
_cell.angle_alpha   90.00
_cell.angle_beta   90.00
_cell.angle_gamma   90.00
#
_symmetry.space_group_name_H-M   'P 1'
#
loop_
_entity.id
_entity.type
_entity.pdbx_description
1 polymer ?
#
loop_
_entity_poly.entity_id
_entity_poly.type
_entity_poly.pdbx_seq_one_letter_code
_entity_poly.pdbx_strand_id
1 'polypeptide(L)'
;MNTSITHYMMNVKETVEEAQKELLDIKIIREYDPTEYSYAFKQLKELEEEASVLLETATPEEQVAIREARDLVLYTQEVMTRGI
;
A
#
# COMPACT_ATOMS: atom_id res chain seq x y z
N MET A 1 7.64 5.64 19.74
CA MET A 1 7.10 5.10 18.48
C MET A 1 7.89 3.85 18.17
N ASN A 2 7.20 2.70 18.09
CA ASN A 2 7.82 1.43 17.76
C ASN A 2 8.53 1.51 16.39
N THR A 3 9.79 1.09 16.31
CA THR A 3 10.59 1.13 15.07
C THR A 3 9.94 0.37 13.93
N SER A 4 9.25 -0.74 14.22
CA SER A 4 8.51 -1.51 13.22
C SER A 4 7.35 -0.73 12.63
N ILE A 5 6.67 0.09 13.42
CA ILE A 5 5.55 0.92 12.95
C ILE A 5 6.07 2.07 12.09
N THR A 6 7.17 2.72 12.50
CA THR A 6 7.79 3.76 11.67
C THR A 6 8.25 3.20 10.32
N HIS A 7 8.82 1.99 10.30
CA HIS A 7 9.21 1.33 9.07
C HIS A 7 7.99 0.98 8.19
N TYR A 8 6.95 0.41 8.79
CA TYR A 8 5.70 0.12 8.10
C TYR A 8 5.09 1.38 7.46
N MET A 9 5.01 2.50 8.19
CA MET A 9 4.52 3.77 7.64
C MET A 9 5.34 4.27 6.44
N MET A 10 6.66 4.13 6.52
CA MET A 10 7.57 4.52 5.44
C MET A 10 7.34 3.66 4.20
N ASN A 11 7.25 2.35 4.37
CA ASN A 11 7.00 1.42 3.27
C ASN A 11 5.62 1.65 2.63
N VAL A 12 4.58 1.89 3.44
CA VAL A 12 3.25 2.26 2.91
C VAL A 12 3.35 3.49 2.02
N LYS A 13 4.07 4.53 2.47
CA LYS A 13 4.22 5.75 1.68
C LYS A 13 4.94 5.46 0.35
N GLU A 14 6.08 4.80 0.40
CA GLU A 14 6.90 4.51 -0.80
C GLU A 14 6.15 3.64 -1.81
N THR A 15 5.52 2.55 -1.34
CA THR A 15 4.75 1.64 -2.21
C THR A 15 3.51 2.30 -2.79
N VAL A 16 2.82 3.18 -2.05
CA VAL A 16 1.66 3.93 -2.59
C VAL A 16 2.11 4.93 -3.65
N GLU A 17 3.24 5.62 -3.45
CA GLU A 17 3.81 6.53 -4.45
C GLU A 17 4.22 5.76 -5.73
N GLU A 18 4.79 4.56 -5.59
CA GLU A 18 5.12 3.67 -6.71
C GLU A 18 3.86 3.20 -7.47
N ALA A 19 2.84 2.71 -6.75
CA ALA A 19 1.56 2.29 -7.33
C ALA A 19 0.85 3.42 -8.09
N GLN A 20 0.90 4.65 -7.56
CA GLN A 20 0.33 5.82 -8.24
C GLN A 20 1.09 6.16 -9.51
N LYS A 21 2.41 6.01 -9.52
CA LYS A 21 3.23 6.21 -10.72
C LYS A 21 2.91 5.17 -11.79
N GLU A 22 2.83 3.90 -11.43
CA GLU A 22 2.42 2.82 -12.36
C GLU A 22 1.03 3.10 -12.97
N LEU A 23 0.08 3.55 -12.16
CA LEU A 23 -1.26 3.96 -12.63
C LEU A 23 -1.22 5.10 -13.66
N LEU A 24 -0.34 6.09 -13.46
CA LEU A 24 -0.16 7.20 -14.40
C LEU A 24 0.50 6.74 -15.70
N ASP A 25 1.54 5.92 -15.61
CA ASP A 25 2.27 5.40 -16.77
C ASP A 25 1.31 4.56 -17.66
N ILE A 26 0.40 3.78 -17.07
CA ILE A 26 -0.64 3.04 -17.81
C ILE A 26 -1.65 3.98 -18.48
N LYS A 27 -2.10 5.05 -17.81
CA LYS A 27 -3.02 6.03 -18.42
C LYS A 27 -2.38 6.74 -19.62
N ILE A 28 -1.06 6.89 -19.63
CA ILE A 28 -0.28 7.52 -20.71
C ILE A 28 -0.01 6.52 -21.85
N ILE A 29 0.31 5.27 -21.53
CA ILE A 29 0.74 4.25 -22.49
C ILE A 29 -0.40 3.24 -22.69
N ARG A 30 -1.24 3.45 -23.72
CA ARG A 30 -2.40 2.62 -24.10
C ARG A 30 -2.11 1.14 -24.47
N GLU A 31 -0.93 0.60 -24.18
CA GLU A 31 -0.49 -0.72 -24.67
C GLU A 31 0.11 -1.68 -23.63
N TYR A 32 0.19 -1.34 -22.33
CA TYR A 32 1.02 -2.15 -21.42
C TYR A 32 0.41 -3.41 -20.80
N ASP A 33 1.30 -4.39 -20.71
CA ASP A 33 1.18 -5.77 -20.26
C ASP A 33 0.71 -5.84 -18.79
N PRO A 34 -0.31 -6.64 -18.45
CA PRO A 34 -0.86 -6.76 -17.09
C PRO A 34 0.12 -7.26 -16.02
N THR A 35 1.36 -7.59 -16.40
CA THR A 35 2.41 -8.08 -15.50
C THR A 35 3.07 -6.99 -14.65
N GLU A 36 3.19 -5.73 -15.09
CA GLU A 36 3.78 -4.67 -14.23
C GLU A 36 2.88 -4.30 -13.05
N TYR A 37 1.56 -4.39 -13.23
CA TYR A 37 0.57 -4.30 -12.14
C TYR A 37 0.87 -5.22 -10.96
N SER A 38 1.52 -6.36 -11.24
CA SER A 38 1.72 -7.39 -10.25
C SER A 38 2.70 -6.97 -9.15
N TYR A 39 3.63 -6.04 -9.41
CA TYR A 39 4.69 -5.76 -8.45
C TYR A 39 4.25 -4.81 -7.33
N ALA A 40 3.84 -3.57 -7.63
CA ALA A 40 3.35 -2.67 -6.60
C ALA A 40 2.07 -3.22 -5.94
N PHE A 41 1.19 -3.88 -6.70
CA PHE A 41 0.01 -4.53 -6.10
C PHE A 41 0.38 -5.66 -5.14
N LYS A 42 1.41 -6.45 -5.45
CA LYS A 42 1.91 -7.48 -4.52
C LYS A 42 2.49 -6.86 -3.26
N GLN A 43 3.26 -5.79 -3.37
CA GLN A 43 3.77 -5.09 -2.19
C GLN A 43 2.64 -4.51 -1.33
N LEU A 44 1.61 -3.93 -1.95
CA LEU A 44 0.42 -3.47 -1.24
C LEU A 44 -0.29 -4.62 -0.51
N LYS A 45 -0.28 -5.85 -1.06
CA LYS A 45 -0.81 -7.03 -0.37
C LYS A 45 0.03 -7.44 0.83
N GLU A 46 1.35 -7.43 0.69
CA GLU A 46 2.28 -7.73 1.79
C GLU A 46 2.12 -6.70 2.93
N LEU A 47 1.96 -5.41 2.62
CA LEU A 47 1.70 -4.35 3.60
C LEU A 47 0.34 -4.47 4.28
N GLU A 48 -0.67 -5.00 3.60
CA GLU A 48 -1.97 -5.30 4.22
C GLU A 48 -1.84 -6.38 5.29
N GLU A 49 -1.08 -7.44 5.00
CA GLU A 49 -0.81 -8.54 5.94
C GLU A 49 0.08 -8.08 7.12
N GLU A 50 1.11 -7.28 6.85
CA GLU A 50 1.97 -6.69 7.89
C GLU A 50 1.16 -5.83 8.88
N ALA A 51 0.20 -5.05 8.38
CA ALA A 51 -0.69 -4.24 9.21
C ALA A 51 -1.45 -5.11 10.23
N SER A 52 -1.97 -6.26 9.80
CA SER A 52 -2.68 -7.19 10.69
C SER A 52 -1.80 -7.68 11.83
N VAL A 53 -0.54 -8.02 11.55
CA VAL A 53 0.43 -8.45 12.57
C VAL A 53 0.77 -7.32 13.54
N LEU A 54 0.99 -6.09 13.03
CA LEU A 54 1.32 -4.94 13.87
C LEU A 54 0.16 -4.54 14.80
N LEU A 55 -1.09 -4.65 14.33
CA LEU A 55 -2.28 -4.35 15.14
C LEU A 55 -2.43 -5.24 16.37
N GLU A 56 -1.91 -6.47 16.35
CA GLU A 56 -1.98 -7.40 17.49
C GLU A 56 -1.13 -6.95 18.68
N THR A 57 -0.08 -6.17 18.44
CA THR A 57 0.93 -5.81 19.44
C THR A 57 1.05 -4.30 19.70
N ALA A 58 0.40 -3.47 18.88
CA ALA A 58 0.43 -2.02 18.97
C ALA A 58 -0.43 -1.46 20.11
N THR A 59 0.02 -0.33 20.69
CA THR A 59 -0.80 0.43 21.65
C THR A 59 -2.03 1.04 20.96
N PRO A 60 -3.08 1.44 21.70
CA PRO A 60 -4.27 2.05 21.10
C PRO A 60 -3.95 3.26 20.21
N GLU A 61 -2.99 4.10 20.60
CA GLU A 61 -2.55 5.27 19.82
C GLU A 61 -1.84 4.84 18.52
N GLU A 62 -0.99 3.81 18.61
CA GLU A 62 -0.28 3.25 17.46
C GLU A 62 -1.23 2.53 16.49
N GLN A 63 -2.29 1.90 17.00
CA GLN A 63 -3.32 1.25 16.19
C GLN A 63 -4.07 2.24 15.29
N VAL A 64 -4.26 3.49 15.73
CA VAL A 64 -4.89 4.52 14.89
C VAL A 64 -4.04 4.77 13.64
N ALA A 65 -2.74 5.02 13.84
CA ALA A 65 -1.82 5.25 12.72
C ALA A 65 -1.71 4.04 11.78
N ILE A 66 -1.65 2.81 12.32
CA ILE A 66 -1.61 1.59 11.51
C ILE A 66 -2.90 1.43 10.69
N ARG A 67 -4.07 1.73 11.27
CA ARG A 67 -5.35 1.63 10.55
C ARG A 67 -5.45 2.66 9.43
N GLU A 68 -5.05 3.90 9.68
CA GLU A 68 -5.04 4.95 8.65
C GLU A 68 -4.15 4.57 7.46
N ALA A 69 -2.95 4.04 7.72
CA ALA A 69 -2.05 3.58 6.66
C ALA A 69 -2.60 2.35 5.92
N ARG A 70 -3.19 1.39 6.64
CA ARG A 70 -3.85 0.22 6.03
C ARG A 70 -5.02 0.63 5.14
N ASP A 71 -5.82 1.60 5.56
CA ASP A 71 -6.94 2.09 4.76
C ASP A 71 -6.45 2.74 3.46
N LEU A 72 -5.31 3.45 3.49
CA LEU A 72 -4.66 3.98 2.29
C LEU A 72 -4.16 2.87 1.35
N VAL A 73 -3.57 1.81 1.89
CA VAL A 73 -3.14 0.62 1.11
C VAL A 73 -4.35 -0.02 0.42
N LEU A 74 -5.43 -0.27 1.16
CA LEU A 74 -6.66 -0.87 0.63
C LEU A 74 -7.30 0.00 -0.46
N TYR A 75 -7.37 1.31 -0.24
CA TYR A 75 -7.87 2.24 -1.23
C TYR A 75 -7.02 2.19 -2.51
N THR A 76 -5.69 2.15 -2.37
CA THR A 76 -4.77 2.11 -3.52
C THR A 76 -4.93 0.80 -4.28
N GLN A 77 -5.05 -0.35 -3.60
CA GLN A 77 -5.37 -1.64 -4.22
C GLN A 77 -6.71 -1.60 -4.98
N GLU A 78 -7.74 -0.94 -4.43
CA GLU A 78 -9.06 -0.82 -5.06
C GLU A 78 -9.01 0.05 -6.32
N VAL A 79 -8.37 1.22 -6.25
CA VAL A 79 -8.13 2.09 -7.42
C VAL A 79 -7.36 1.30 -8.48
N MET A 80 -6.37 0.53 -8.03
CA MET A 80 -5.56 -0.25 -8.92
C MET A 80 -6.40 -1.33 -9.64
N THR A 81 -7.12 -2.15 -8.89
CA THR A 81 -7.97 -3.21 -9.46
C THR A 81 -9.03 -2.67 -10.42
N ARG A 82 -9.53 -1.45 -10.19
CA ARG A 82 -10.61 -0.84 -10.98
C ARG A 82 -10.14 0.06 -12.12
N GLY A 83 -8.88 0.51 -12.11
CA GLY A 83 -8.30 1.36 -13.16
C GLY A 83 -8.95 2.74 -13.35
N ILE A 84 -9.52 3.33 -12.30
CA ILE A 84 -10.31 4.59 -12.38
C ILE A 84 -9.42 5.83 -12.52
#